data_AF-A0A2U9IF97-F1
#
_entry.id   AF-A0A2U9IF97-F1
#
_cell.length_a   1.000
_cell.length_b   1.000
_cell.length_c   1.000
_cell.angle_alpha   90.00
_cell.angle_beta   90.00
_cell.angle_gamma   90.00
#
_symmetry.space_group_name_H-M   'P 1'
#
loop_
_entity.id
_entity.type
_entity.pdbx_description
1 polymer ?
#
loop_
_entity_poly.entity_id
_entity_poly.type
_entity_poly.pdbx_seq_one_letter_code
_entity_poly.pdbx_strand_id
1 'polypeptide(L)'
;MSLEKFLSSVLFYTEKGDPLPVAFEKTKKIHKLKMDYDHVYEISRLLILSYFAINSKKRSQKVKEFLAKGPKPTLPEWMRNKLSIYMNIQDLEKSLLTRTVWFRPNSLKKDPDKILTFLDMQGIKFERDRDFPFLYKLLEGNIRKTEEFRNFDVIIQDKASVAVVMSLNPERKERIIDLSSAPGLKAQLIQELTENSVKLFLADLDTKRLLKEKYLLRKYGVNMDNIEFNLQDSSYNSFLRSDKILLDAPCSSSGMISNEPVILLTLKNSEKIYKYSKIQNDILMSSEKINADELVYSVCSIFPEEGEDHFNVLYDIAEKPLNIGYSGYPSKISDRSIRFFPNVHSTEGFFITKLNLNKLK
;
A
#
# COMPACT_ATOMS: atom_id res chain seq x y z
N MET A 1 2.46 -26.41 -23.10
CA MET A 1 3.62 -25.52 -22.84
C MET A 1 4.19 -25.88 -21.48
N SER A 2 5.52 -25.83 -21.27
CA SER A 2 6.11 -26.14 -19.95
C SER A 2 5.99 -24.94 -19.00
N LEU A 3 5.95 -25.23 -17.69
CA LEU A 3 6.02 -24.22 -16.63
C LEU A 3 7.24 -23.30 -16.80
N GLU A 4 8.39 -23.87 -17.17
CA GLU A 4 9.62 -23.09 -17.42
C GLU A 4 9.44 -21.97 -18.45
N LYS A 5 8.78 -22.27 -19.58
CA LYS A 5 8.53 -21.29 -20.64
C LYS A 5 7.55 -20.22 -20.17
N PHE A 6 6.52 -20.62 -19.42
CA PHE A 6 5.56 -19.69 -18.84
C PHE A 6 6.25 -18.70 -17.89
N LEU A 7 7.01 -19.21 -16.92
CA LEU A 7 7.75 -18.38 -15.95
C LEU A 7 8.80 -17.49 -16.61
N SER A 8 9.46 -17.97 -17.68
CA SER A 8 10.42 -17.17 -18.45
C SER A 8 9.75 -15.97 -19.13
N SER A 9 8.52 -16.15 -19.65
CA SER A 9 7.72 -15.09 -20.24
C SER A 9 7.19 -14.11 -19.19
N VAL A 10 6.74 -14.59 -18.01
CA VAL A 10 6.39 -13.70 -16.89
C VAL A 10 7.59 -12.83 -16.52
N LEU A 11 8.76 -13.45 -16.32
CA LEU A 11 9.98 -12.74 -15.94
C LEU A 11 10.38 -11.68 -16.99
N PHE A 12 10.21 -11.97 -18.28
CA PHE A 12 10.44 -10.98 -19.35
C PHE A 12 9.56 -9.74 -19.21
N TYR A 13 8.26 -9.91 -18.95
CA TYR A 13 7.35 -8.77 -18.78
C TYR A 13 7.63 -8.00 -17.49
N THR A 14 7.93 -8.69 -16.40
CA THR A 14 8.22 -8.03 -15.11
C THR A 14 9.55 -7.28 -15.12
N GLU A 15 10.58 -7.80 -15.80
CA GLU A 15 11.84 -7.06 -16.01
C GLU A 15 11.67 -5.80 -16.86
N LYS A 16 10.62 -5.75 -17.69
CA LYS A 16 10.22 -4.54 -18.42
C LYS A 16 9.36 -3.58 -17.59
N GLY A 17 9.02 -3.93 -16.35
CA GLY A 17 8.25 -3.11 -15.43
C GLY A 17 6.75 -3.34 -15.46
N ASP A 18 6.24 -4.35 -16.17
CA ASP A 18 4.82 -4.72 -16.05
C ASP A 18 4.56 -5.25 -14.62
N PRO A 19 3.50 -4.77 -13.92
CA PRO A 19 3.09 -5.36 -12.65
C PRO A 19 2.81 -6.86 -12.79
N LEU A 20 3.06 -7.65 -11.74
CA LEU A 20 2.93 -9.11 -11.81
C LEU A 20 1.55 -9.57 -12.31
N PRO A 21 0.40 -9.04 -11.84
CA PRO A 21 -0.90 -9.39 -12.41
C PRO A 21 -1.00 -9.18 -13.93
N VAL A 22 -0.41 -8.08 -14.43
CA VAL A 22 -0.43 -7.74 -15.86
C VAL A 22 0.49 -8.66 -16.66
N ALA A 23 1.72 -8.87 -16.19
CA ALA A 23 2.69 -9.79 -16.78
C ALA A 23 2.14 -11.22 -16.85
N PHE A 24 1.46 -11.67 -15.78
CA PHE A 24 0.86 -12.98 -15.69
C PHE A 24 -0.29 -13.15 -16.69
N GLU A 25 -1.21 -12.19 -16.78
CA GLU A 25 -2.32 -12.25 -17.73
C GLU A 25 -1.87 -12.16 -19.19
N LYS A 26 -0.86 -11.33 -19.50
CA LYS A 26 -0.22 -11.31 -20.84
C LYS A 26 0.36 -12.68 -21.18
N THR A 27 1.07 -13.30 -20.23
CA THR A 27 1.67 -14.63 -20.40
C THR A 27 0.60 -15.70 -20.59
N LYS A 28 -0.47 -15.69 -19.78
CA LYS A 28 -1.58 -16.65 -19.83
C LYS A 28 -2.32 -16.67 -21.17
N LYS A 29 -2.44 -15.50 -21.83
CA LYS A 29 -3.02 -15.39 -23.18
C LYS A 29 -2.19 -16.12 -24.24
N ILE A 30 -0.86 -16.14 -24.08
CA ILE A 30 0.08 -16.73 -25.04
C ILE A 30 0.35 -18.20 -24.70
N HIS A 31 0.46 -18.51 -23.41
CA HIS A 31 0.89 -19.80 -22.89
C HIS A 31 -0.20 -20.40 -22.00
N LYS A 32 -0.98 -21.32 -22.56
CA LYS A 32 -1.95 -22.12 -21.78
C LYS A 32 -1.22 -23.24 -21.02
N LEU A 33 -1.54 -23.39 -19.75
CA LEU A 33 -1.04 -24.44 -18.86
C LEU A 33 -2.22 -25.30 -18.37
N LYS A 34 -1.97 -26.60 -18.14
CA LYS A 34 -2.90 -27.51 -17.45
C LYS A 34 -2.56 -27.57 -15.96
N MET A 35 -2.46 -26.42 -15.31
CA MET A 35 -2.12 -26.29 -13.89
C MET A 35 -3.07 -25.29 -13.24
N ASP A 36 -3.22 -25.38 -11.92
CA ASP A 36 -3.93 -24.34 -11.17
C ASP A 36 -3.20 -23.00 -11.26
N TYR A 37 -3.89 -21.98 -11.77
CA TYR A 37 -3.30 -20.68 -12.03
C TYR A 37 -3.00 -19.90 -10.75
N ASP A 38 -3.69 -20.16 -9.64
CA ASP A 38 -3.37 -19.54 -8.35
C ASP A 38 -1.99 -20.04 -7.87
N HIS A 39 -1.76 -21.34 -7.96
CA HIS A 39 -0.44 -21.94 -7.70
C HIS A 39 0.66 -21.40 -8.64
N VAL A 40 0.40 -21.31 -9.96
CA VAL A 40 1.40 -20.77 -10.91
C VAL A 40 1.69 -19.28 -10.66
N TYR A 41 0.67 -18.51 -10.24
CA TYR A 41 0.85 -17.11 -9.85
C TYR A 41 1.79 -16.99 -8.66
N GLU A 42 1.61 -17.84 -7.65
CA GLU A 42 2.45 -17.85 -6.45
C GLU A 42 3.90 -18.24 -6.77
N ILE A 43 4.12 -19.26 -7.61
CA ILE A 43 5.46 -19.62 -8.11
C ILE A 43 6.09 -18.42 -8.85
N SER A 44 5.29 -17.69 -9.64
CA SER A 44 5.78 -16.51 -10.38
C SER A 44 6.20 -15.38 -9.43
N ARG A 45 5.43 -15.14 -8.36
CA ARG A 45 5.76 -14.18 -7.30
C ARG A 45 7.10 -14.54 -6.64
N LEU A 46 7.23 -15.80 -6.21
CA LEU A 46 8.42 -16.31 -5.52
C LEU A 46 9.68 -16.29 -6.41
N LEU A 47 9.53 -16.54 -7.72
CA LEU A 47 10.62 -16.41 -8.69
C LEU A 47 11.17 -14.98 -8.72
N ILE A 48 10.30 -13.98 -8.77
CA ILE A 48 10.70 -12.57 -8.82
C ILE A 48 11.36 -12.15 -7.50
N LEU A 49 10.81 -12.57 -6.36
CA LEU A 49 11.42 -12.31 -5.06
C LEU A 49 12.83 -12.92 -4.93
N SER A 50 13.05 -14.06 -5.58
CA SER A 50 14.34 -14.76 -5.59
C SER A 50 15.31 -14.25 -6.65
N TYR A 51 14.93 -13.24 -7.45
CA TYR A 51 15.65 -12.83 -8.66
C TYR A 51 17.14 -12.53 -8.42
N PHE A 52 17.45 -11.84 -7.32
CA PHE A 52 18.81 -11.45 -6.96
C PHE A 52 19.62 -12.57 -6.27
N ALA A 53 19.00 -13.69 -5.91
CA ALA A 53 19.70 -14.89 -5.44
C ALA A 53 20.26 -15.75 -6.59
N ILE A 54 19.81 -15.49 -7.82
CA ILE A 54 20.01 -16.36 -8.98
C ILE A 54 21.18 -15.83 -9.83
N ASN A 55 22.24 -16.64 -9.92
CA ASN A 55 23.48 -16.27 -10.61
C ASN A 55 23.37 -16.33 -12.13
N SER A 56 22.45 -17.14 -12.66
CA SER A 56 22.26 -17.30 -14.10
C SER A 56 21.91 -15.98 -14.81
N LYS A 57 22.51 -15.73 -15.98
CA LYS A 57 22.26 -14.52 -16.80
C LYS A 57 21.04 -14.65 -17.71
N LYS A 58 20.83 -15.81 -18.34
CA LYS A 58 19.68 -16.02 -19.26
C LYS A 58 18.42 -16.33 -18.45
N ARG A 59 17.27 -15.74 -18.82
CA ARG A 59 15.97 -15.96 -18.15
C ARG A 59 15.61 -17.44 -18.03
N SER A 60 15.77 -18.21 -19.08
CA SER A 60 15.49 -19.66 -19.06
C SER A 60 16.36 -20.41 -18.06
N GLN A 61 17.63 -20.03 -17.91
CA GLN A 61 18.53 -20.60 -16.91
C GLN A 61 18.16 -20.12 -15.50
N LYS A 62 17.77 -18.85 -15.32
CA LYS A 62 17.28 -18.34 -14.04
C LYS A 62 16.09 -19.14 -13.53
N VAL A 63 15.11 -19.39 -14.41
CA VAL A 63 13.92 -20.19 -14.07
C VAL A 63 14.29 -21.61 -13.71
N LYS A 64 15.19 -22.27 -14.46
CA LYS A 64 15.67 -23.62 -14.13
C LYS A 64 16.38 -23.67 -12.79
N GLU A 65 17.25 -22.71 -12.52
CA GLU A 65 17.97 -22.60 -11.25
C GLU A 65 17.00 -22.41 -10.07
N PHE A 66 16.00 -21.54 -10.22
CA PHE A 66 14.95 -21.33 -9.22
C PHE A 66 14.10 -22.59 -8.98
N LEU A 67 13.64 -23.26 -10.04
CA LEU A 67 12.84 -24.48 -9.90
C LEU A 67 13.64 -25.62 -9.24
N ALA A 68 14.96 -25.67 -9.43
CA ALA A 68 15.83 -26.66 -8.81
C ALA A 68 16.16 -26.37 -7.34
N LYS A 69 16.39 -25.09 -6.99
CA LYS A 69 16.84 -24.68 -5.64
C LYS A 69 15.71 -24.25 -4.71
N GLY A 70 14.54 -23.95 -5.26
CA GLY A 70 13.41 -23.40 -4.52
C GLY A 70 13.54 -21.89 -4.26
N PRO A 71 12.54 -21.30 -3.58
CA PRO A 71 12.48 -19.87 -3.32
C PRO A 71 13.54 -19.44 -2.29
N LYS A 72 14.25 -18.37 -2.62
CA LYS A 72 15.20 -17.69 -1.73
C LYS A 72 15.07 -16.19 -1.92
N PRO A 73 14.03 -15.54 -1.34
CA PRO A 73 13.85 -14.11 -1.46
C PRO A 73 15.12 -13.36 -1.09
N THR A 74 15.55 -12.46 -1.97
CA THR A 74 16.81 -11.75 -1.84
C THR A 74 16.62 -10.32 -2.35
N LEU A 75 16.81 -9.36 -1.46
CA LEU A 75 16.89 -7.95 -1.82
C LEU A 75 18.19 -7.68 -2.59
N PRO A 76 18.19 -6.71 -3.52
CA PRO A 76 19.40 -6.20 -4.14
C PRO A 76 20.44 -5.77 -3.10
N GLU A 77 21.73 -5.94 -3.42
CA GLU A 77 22.84 -5.62 -2.52
C GLU A 77 22.78 -4.17 -1.99
N TRP A 78 22.46 -3.20 -2.85
CA TRP A 78 22.32 -1.80 -2.43
C TRP A 78 21.22 -1.60 -1.37
N MET A 79 20.10 -2.32 -1.48
CA MET A 79 19.02 -2.28 -0.47
C MET A 79 19.48 -2.91 0.83
N ARG A 80 20.14 -4.07 0.75
CA ARG A 80 20.68 -4.77 1.93
C ARG A 80 21.66 -3.86 2.70
N ASN A 81 22.60 -3.24 1.99
CA ASN A 81 23.61 -2.36 2.59
C ASN A 81 22.99 -1.14 3.26
N LYS A 82 21.92 -0.58 2.68
CA LYS A 82 21.25 0.60 3.20
C LYS A 82 20.34 0.28 4.39
N LEU A 83 19.59 -0.82 4.31
CA LEU A 83 18.59 -1.20 5.31
C LEU A 83 19.20 -1.93 6.52
N SER A 84 20.40 -2.50 6.40
CA SER A 84 21.05 -3.25 7.48
C SER A 84 21.38 -2.40 8.71
N ILE A 85 21.42 -1.07 8.53
CA ILE A 85 21.61 -0.09 9.60
C ILE A 85 20.34 0.01 10.47
N TYR A 86 19.16 -0.27 9.90
CA TYR A 86 17.86 0.00 10.52
C TYR A 86 17.12 -1.26 10.95
N MET A 87 17.41 -2.41 10.34
CA MET A 87 16.68 -3.65 10.60
C MET A 87 17.49 -4.91 10.25
N ASN A 88 17.02 -6.05 10.74
CA ASN A 88 17.54 -7.35 10.34
C ASN A 88 17.07 -7.71 8.93
N ILE A 89 17.99 -7.66 7.97
CA ILE A 89 17.73 -7.98 6.55
C ILE A 89 17.24 -9.42 6.35
N GLN A 90 17.77 -10.38 7.11
CA GLN A 90 17.41 -11.79 6.94
C GLN A 90 15.96 -12.02 7.35
N ASP A 91 15.50 -11.37 8.42
CA ASP A 91 14.11 -11.45 8.88
C ASP A 91 13.16 -10.78 7.87
N LEU A 92 13.56 -9.62 7.32
CA LEU A 92 12.80 -8.96 6.26
C LEU A 92 12.66 -9.88 5.04
N GLU A 93 13.77 -10.43 4.53
CA GLU A 93 13.77 -11.32 3.37
C GLU A 93 12.92 -12.57 3.59
N LYS A 94 13.03 -13.18 4.78
CA LYS A 94 12.22 -14.34 5.15
C LYS A 94 10.72 -14.00 5.14
N SER A 95 10.34 -12.80 5.58
CA SER A 95 8.93 -12.38 5.57
C SER A 95 8.33 -12.17 4.18
N LEU A 96 9.16 -11.96 3.15
CA LEU A 96 8.68 -11.83 1.77
C LEU A 96 8.08 -13.14 1.23
N LEU A 97 8.41 -14.28 1.84
CA LEU A 97 7.77 -15.57 1.54
C LEU A 97 6.29 -15.55 1.86
N THR A 98 5.90 -14.88 2.95
CA THR A 98 4.52 -14.84 3.41
C THR A 98 3.77 -13.66 2.81
N ARG A 99 2.59 -13.93 2.26
CA ARG A 99 1.66 -12.90 1.80
C ARG A 99 0.50 -12.81 2.78
N THR A 100 0.29 -11.63 3.35
CA THR A 100 -0.90 -11.37 4.18
C THR A 100 -1.93 -10.62 3.37
N VAL A 101 -3.18 -11.07 3.45
CA VAL A 101 -4.32 -10.39 2.85
C VAL A 101 -5.25 -9.94 3.96
N TRP A 102 -5.45 -8.63 4.04
CA TRP A 102 -6.41 -8.00 4.93
C TRP A 102 -7.64 -7.56 4.14
N PHE A 103 -8.80 -7.63 4.77
CA PHE A 103 -10.04 -7.14 4.20
C PHE A 103 -10.96 -6.58 5.30
N ARG A 104 -11.91 -5.74 4.88
CA ARG A 104 -13.00 -5.26 5.74
C ARG A 104 -14.35 -5.39 5.02
N PRO A 105 -15.43 -5.73 5.74
CA PRO A 105 -16.79 -5.55 5.26
C PRO A 105 -17.08 -4.07 4.99
N ASN A 106 -17.80 -3.76 3.91
CA ASN A 106 -18.21 -2.40 3.56
C ASN A 106 -19.55 -2.07 4.20
N SER A 107 -19.52 -1.38 5.35
CA SER A 107 -20.72 -1.03 6.12
C SER A 107 -21.63 -0.03 5.42
N LEU A 108 -21.15 0.72 4.41
CA LEU A 108 -22.00 1.61 3.61
C LEU A 108 -23.00 0.85 2.73
N LYS A 109 -22.72 -0.42 2.43
CA LYS A 109 -23.52 -1.23 1.50
C LYS A 109 -24.37 -2.27 2.17
N LYS A 110 -23.82 -2.93 3.17
CA LYS A 110 -24.45 -4.11 3.77
C LYS A 110 -23.95 -4.28 5.20
N ASP A 111 -24.82 -4.85 6.01
CA ASP A 111 -24.51 -5.21 7.39
C ASP A 111 -23.23 -6.09 7.45
N PRO A 112 -22.19 -5.67 8.20
CA PRO A 112 -20.93 -6.39 8.30
C PRO A 112 -21.06 -7.84 8.79
N ASP A 113 -21.94 -8.10 9.77
CA ASP A 113 -22.09 -9.44 10.34
C ASP A 113 -22.71 -10.41 9.31
N LYS A 114 -23.65 -9.92 8.50
CA LYS A 114 -24.18 -10.69 7.36
C LYS A 114 -23.09 -11.00 6.34
N ILE A 115 -22.25 -10.03 5.97
CA ILE A 115 -21.12 -10.25 5.04
C ILE A 115 -20.21 -11.37 5.57
N LEU A 116 -19.79 -11.26 6.82
CA LEU A 116 -18.88 -12.23 7.45
C LEU A 116 -19.50 -13.63 7.52
N THR A 117 -20.79 -13.72 7.83
CA THR A 117 -21.55 -14.98 7.83
C THR A 117 -21.54 -15.64 6.44
N PHE A 118 -21.79 -14.87 5.38
CA PHE A 118 -21.77 -15.41 4.01
C PHE A 118 -20.37 -15.86 3.57
N LEU A 119 -19.32 -15.16 3.99
CA LEU A 119 -17.95 -15.57 3.73
C LEU A 119 -17.61 -16.89 4.43
N ASP A 120 -17.98 -17.06 5.70
CA ASP A 120 -17.73 -18.31 6.44
C ASP A 120 -18.51 -19.49 5.85
N MET A 121 -19.77 -19.28 5.43
CA MET A 121 -20.56 -20.30 4.71
C MET A 121 -19.93 -20.75 3.39
N GLN A 122 -19.15 -19.87 2.73
CA GLN A 122 -18.37 -20.18 1.53
C GLN A 122 -17.01 -20.82 1.84
N GLY A 123 -16.72 -21.11 3.11
CA GLY A 123 -15.46 -21.71 3.56
C GLY A 123 -14.28 -20.73 3.60
N ILE A 124 -14.52 -19.41 3.53
CA ILE A 124 -13.47 -18.41 3.73
C ILE A 124 -13.16 -18.34 5.23
N LYS A 125 -11.93 -18.65 5.62
CA LYS A 125 -11.49 -18.56 7.01
C LYS A 125 -10.73 -17.27 7.25
N PHE A 126 -11.08 -16.58 8.33
CA PHE A 126 -10.52 -15.28 8.66
C PHE A 126 -10.45 -15.06 10.17
N GLU A 127 -9.55 -14.17 10.57
CA GLU A 127 -9.30 -13.76 11.96
C GLU A 127 -9.55 -12.25 12.07
N ARG A 128 -10.25 -11.80 13.12
CA ARG A 128 -10.42 -10.36 13.39
C ARG A 128 -9.10 -9.75 13.88
N ASP A 129 -8.78 -8.56 13.40
CA ASP A 129 -7.62 -7.81 13.89
C ASP A 129 -7.80 -7.36 15.35
N ARG A 130 -6.68 -7.29 16.07
CA ARG A 130 -6.68 -6.84 17.48
C ARG A 130 -6.74 -5.32 17.61
N ASP A 131 -6.15 -4.59 16.66
CA ASP A 131 -6.05 -3.13 16.73
C ASP A 131 -7.29 -2.47 16.09
N PHE A 132 -7.84 -3.08 15.02
CA PHE A 132 -8.99 -2.56 14.28
C PHE A 132 -10.13 -3.58 14.19
N PRO A 133 -11.18 -3.49 15.03
CA PRO A 133 -12.23 -4.51 15.14
C PRO A 133 -13.05 -4.78 13.85
N PHE A 134 -13.04 -3.84 12.90
CA PHE A 134 -13.71 -3.98 11.60
C PHE A 134 -12.81 -4.62 10.51
N LEU A 135 -11.55 -4.89 10.82
CA LEU A 135 -10.57 -5.44 9.90
C LEU A 135 -10.35 -6.94 10.17
N TYR A 136 -10.16 -7.71 9.10
CA TYR A 136 -10.02 -9.16 9.16
C TYR A 136 -8.84 -9.65 8.31
N LYS A 137 -8.02 -10.52 8.89
CA LYS A 137 -6.94 -11.24 8.22
C LYS A 137 -7.51 -12.48 7.56
N LEU A 138 -7.27 -12.65 6.26
CA LEU A 138 -7.60 -13.88 5.55
C LEU A 138 -6.63 -15.00 5.96
N LEU A 139 -7.16 -16.12 6.43
CA LEU A 139 -6.41 -17.32 6.79
C LEU A 139 -6.46 -18.35 5.65
N GLU A 140 -7.64 -18.61 5.11
CA GLU A 140 -7.85 -19.58 4.02
C GLU A 140 -8.92 -19.13 3.03
N GLY A 141 -8.81 -19.59 1.79
CA GLY A 141 -9.73 -19.26 0.70
C GLY A 141 -9.27 -18.06 -0.14
N ASN A 142 -10.12 -17.66 -1.09
CA ASN A 142 -9.83 -16.53 -1.99
C ASN A 142 -11.02 -15.59 -2.08
N ILE A 143 -11.00 -14.54 -1.25
CA ILE A 143 -12.03 -13.49 -1.20
C ILE A 143 -12.32 -12.89 -2.59
N ARG A 144 -11.32 -12.79 -3.48
CA ARG A 144 -11.52 -12.17 -4.80
C ARG A 144 -12.45 -12.95 -5.72
N LYS A 145 -12.72 -14.23 -5.41
CA LYS A 145 -13.64 -15.09 -6.17
C LYS A 145 -15.08 -15.06 -5.64
N THR A 146 -15.31 -14.46 -4.46
CA THR A 146 -16.61 -14.40 -3.81
C THR A 146 -17.57 -13.42 -4.51
N GLU A 147 -18.87 -13.55 -4.24
CA GLU A 147 -19.85 -12.58 -4.71
C GLU A 147 -19.74 -11.26 -3.96
N GLU A 148 -19.44 -11.30 -2.67
CA GLU A 148 -19.25 -10.13 -1.80
C GLU A 148 -18.17 -9.20 -2.35
N PHE A 149 -17.04 -9.75 -2.80
CA PHE A 149 -15.99 -8.96 -3.45
C PHE A 149 -16.44 -8.38 -4.79
N ARG A 150 -17.12 -9.18 -5.64
CA ARG A 150 -17.64 -8.72 -6.95
C ARG A 150 -18.71 -7.63 -6.80
N ASN A 151 -19.47 -7.68 -5.72
CA ASN A 151 -20.53 -6.73 -5.38
C ASN A 151 -20.01 -5.53 -4.60
N PHE A 152 -18.71 -5.43 -4.31
CA PHE A 152 -18.09 -4.34 -3.53
C PHE A 152 -18.58 -4.28 -2.06
N ASP A 153 -19.10 -5.39 -1.54
CA ASP A 153 -19.49 -5.55 -0.13
C ASP A 153 -18.27 -5.86 0.75
N VAL A 154 -17.16 -6.29 0.14
CA VAL A 154 -15.88 -6.53 0.82
C VAL A 154 -14.77 -5.75 0.12
N ILE A 155 -13.91 -5.12 0.92
CA ILE A 155 -12.79 -4.31 0.44
C ILE A 155 -11.49 -4.91 0.95
N ILE A 156 -10.59 -5.27 0.03
CA ILE A 156 -9.22 -5.67 0.37
C ILE A 156 -8.40 -4.40 0.61
N GLN A 157 -7.90 -4.23 1.82
CA GLN A 157 -7.09 -3.09 2.22
C GLN A 157 -6.11 -3.53 3.31
N ASP A 158 -4.83 -3.22 3.13
CA ASP A 158 -3.79 -3.54 4.11
C ASP A 158 -4.02 -2.82 5.44
N LYS A 159 -3.66 -3.49 6.55
CA LYS A 159 -3.80 -2.95 7.90
C LYS A 159 -3.04 -1.64 8.12
N ALA A 160 -1.84 -1.48 7.55
CA ALA A 160 -1.10 -0.22 7.67
C ALA A 160 -1.81 0.92 6.91
N SER A 161 -2.43 0.62 5.76
CA SER A 161 -3.26 1.58 5.02
C SER A 161 -4.52 1.99 5.80
N VAL A 162 -5.11 1.08 6.59
CA VAL A 162 -6.18 1.42 7.55
C VAL A 162 -5.66 2.30 8.68
N ALA A 163 -4.47 1.99 9.23
CA ALA A 163 -3.86 2.78 10.29
C ALA A 163 -3.65 4.25 9.88
N VAL A 164 -3.39 4.55 8.61
CA VAL A 164 -3.31 5.93 8.10
C VAL A 164 -4.62 6.68 8.31
N VAL A 165 -5.77 6.08 7.96
CA VAL A 165 -7.08 6.73 8.13
C VAL A 165 -7.45 6.82 9.61
N MET A 166 -7.12 5.81 10.41
CA MET A 166 -7.33 5.86 11.85
C MET A 166 -6.45 6.92 12.53
N SER A 167 -5.26 7.19 12.00
CA SER A 167 -4.38 8.28 12.46
C SER A 167 -4.97 9.66 12.16
N LEU A 168 -5.71 9.78 11.05
CA LEU A 168 -6.43 10.99 10.65
C LEU A 168 -7.67 11.22 11.52
N ASN A 169 -8.22 10.15 12.10
CA ASN A 169 -9.39 10.18 12.97
C ASN A 169 -10.53 11.07 12.40
N PRO A 170 -11.05 10.78 11.19
CA PRO A 170 -12.02 11.65 10.53
C PRO A 170 -13.32 11.75 11.33
N GLU A 171 -13.83 12.97 11.50
CA GLU A 171 -15.08 13.24 12.20
C GLU A 171 -16.17 13.72 11.25
N ARG A 172 -17.43 13.57 11.68
CA ARG A 172 -18.58 13.94 10.85
C ARG A 172 -18.58 15.43 10.56
N LYS A 173 -18.94 15.79 9.33
CA LYS A 173 -19.06 17.17 8.82
C LYS A 173 -17.74 17.93 8.68
N GLU A 174 -16.60 17.29 8.88
CA GLU A 174 -15.29 17.85 8.55
C GLU A 174 -15.11 18.02 7.03
N ARG A 175 -14.22 18.92 6.66
CA ARG A 175 -13.63 19.10 5.34
C ARG A 175 -12.24 18.49 5.36
N ILE A 176 -12.04 17.45 4.57
CA ILE A 176 -10.76 16.75 4.51
C ILE A 176 -10.23 16.81 3.08
N ILE A 177 -8.95 17.16 2.95
CA ILE A 177 -8.23 17.11 1.67
C ILE A 177 -7.36 15.85 1.65
N ASP A 178 -7.47 15.03 0.60
CA ASP A 178 -6.54 13.96 0.28
C ASP A 178 -5.67 14.40 -0.91
N LEU A 179 -4.39 14.67 -0.65
CA LEU A 179 -3.47 15.27 -1.62
C LEU A 179 -2.92 14.25 -2.64
N SER A 180 -3.20 12.97 -2.49
CA SER A 180 -2.74 11.91 -3.41
C SER A 180 -3.71 10.72 -3.38
N SER A 181 -4.97 11.01 -3.67
CA SER A 181 -6.11 10.16 -3.28
C SER A 181 -6.20 8.84 -4.04
N ALA A 182 -5.87 8.83 -5.32
CA ALA A 182 -6.23 7.70 -6.17
C ALA A 182 -5.39 6.45 -5.81
N PRO A 183 -5.99 5.25 -5.73
CA PRO A 183 -7.29 4.86 -6.25
C PRO A 183 -8.47 4.98 -5.26
N GLY A 184 -8.30 5.63 -4.11
CA GLY A 184 -9.39 6.04 -3.22
C GLY A 184 -9.84 5.08 -2.14
N LEU A 185 -9.02 4.08 -1.77
CA LEU A 185 -9.37 3.19 -0.65
C LEU A 185 -9.40 3.92 0.70
N LYS A 186 -8.50 4.90 0.90
CA LYS A 186 -8.49 5.75 2.11
C LYS A 186 -9.69 6.71 2.11
N ALA A 187 -9.96 7.37 0.99
CA ALA A 187 -11.17 8.17 0.79
C ALA A 187 -12.46 7.37 1.06
N GLN A 188 -12.56 6.13 0.58
CA GLN A 188 -13.71 5.27 0.85
C GLN A 188 -13.83 4.96 2.35
N LEU A 189 -12.73 4.63 3.03
CA LEU A 189 -12.75 4.34 4.47
C LEU A 189 -13.13 5.58 5.29
N ILE A 190 -12.68 6.78 4.92
CA ILE A 190 -13.12 8.02 5.56
C ILE A 190 -14.65 8.17 5.48
N GLN A 191 -15.23 7.94 4.30
CA GLN A 191 -16.68 8.03 4.10
C GLN A 191 -17.41 6.91 4.84
N GLU A 192 -16.83 5.72 4.93
CA GLU A 192 -17.39 4.60 5.69
C GLU A 192 -17.46 4.89 7.19
N LEU A 193 -16.36 5.35 7.79
CA LEU A 193 -16.28 5.67 9.22
C LEU A 193 -17.16 6.85 9.62
N THR A 194 -17.45 7.75 8.68
CA THR A 194 -18.25 8.96 8.93
C THR A 194 -19.66 8.87 8.39
N GLU A 195 -20.09 7.69 7.94
CA GLU A 195 -21.42 7.43 7.37
C GLU A 195 -21.77 8.45 6.26
N ASN A 196 -20.85 8.62 5.32
CA ASN A 196 -20.96 9.57 4.23
C ASN A 196 -21.07 11.04 4.66
N SER A 197 -20.54 11.46 5.83
CA SER A 197 -20.75 12.82 6.35
C SER A 197 -19.62 13.82 6.04
N VAL A 198 -18.41 13.37 5.74
CA VAL A 198 -17.25 14.25 5.48
C VAL A 198 -17.33 14.83 4.08
N LYS A 199 -16.99 16.11 3.92
CA LYS A 199 -16.73 16.68 2.59
C LYS A 199 -15.28 16.41 2.21
N LEU A 200 -15.06 15.55 1.21
CA LEU A 200 -13.73 15.18 0.73
C LEU A 200 -13.35 15.95 -0.52
N PHE A 201 -12.14 16.48 -0.52
CA PHE A 201 -11.47 17.04 -1.69
C PHE A 201 -10.33 16.10 -2.07
N LEU A 202 -10.46 15.45 -3.22
CA LEU A 202 -9.57 14.38 -3.67
C LEU A 202 -8.69 14.88 -4.81
N ALA A 203 -7.37 14.92 -4.61
CA ALA A 203 -6.42 15.38 -5.59
C ALA A 203 -5.49 14.26 -6.08
N ASP A 204 -5.27 14.21 -7.40
CA ASP A 204 -4.24 13.39 -8.04
C ASP A 204 -3.90 14.01 -9.41
N LEU A 205 -2.66 13.87 -9.89
CA LEU A 205 -2.27 14.43 -11.19
C LEU A 205 -2.72 13.56 -12.38
N ASP A 206 -3.07 12.29 -12.15
CA ASP A 206 -3.41 11.35 -13.21
C ASP A 206 -4.94 11.25 -13.39
N THR A 207 -5.41 11.77 -14.52
CA THR A 207 -6.83 11.73 -14.91
C THR A 207 -7.41 10.32 -14.94
N LYS A 208 -6.65 9.31 -15.41
CA LYS A 208 -7.14 7.93 -15.49
C LYS A 208 -7.31 7.34 -14.09
N ARG A 209 -6.39 7.66 -13.16
CA ARG A 209 -6.49 7.22 -11.76
C ARG A 209 -7.67 7.87 -11.05
N LEU A 210 -7.91 9.18 -11.24
CA LEU A 210 -9.10 9.86 -10.70
C LEU A 210 -10.41 9.31 -11.26
N LEU A 211 -10.48 9.02 -12.57
CA LEU A 211 -11.67 8.41 -13.17
C LEU A 211 -11.94 7.01 -12.58
N LYS A 212 -10.88 6.23 -12.34
CA LYS A 212 -10.99 4.93 -11.67
C LYS A 212 -11.44 5.07 -10.23
N GLU A 213 -10.89 6.03 -9.48
CA GLU A 213 -11.32 6.34 -8.12
C GLU A 213 -12.80 6.72 -8.07
N LYS A 214 -13.25 7.65 -8.93
CA LYS A 214 -14.66 8.04 -9.06
C LYS A 214 -15.58 6.86 -9.34
N TYR A 215 -15.16 5.94 -10.21
CA TYR A 215 -15.89 4.70 -10.47
C TYR A 215 -15.97 3.82 -9.21
N LEU A 216 -14.84 3.62 -8.52
CA LEU A 216 -14.76 2.77 -7.34
C LEU A 216 -15.58 3.33 -6.17
N LEU A 217 -15.45 4.61 -5.85
CA LEU A 217 -16.21 5.25 -4.76
C LEU A 217 -17.73 5.10 -4.97
N ARG A 218 -18.22 5.30 -6.20
CA ARG A 218 -19.62 5.03 -6.55
C ARG A 218 -20.02 3.58 -6.32
N LYS A 219 -19.17 2.62 -6.70
CA LYS A 219 -19.45 1.18 -6.52
C LYS A 219 -19.43 0.76 -5.05
N TYR A 220 -18.60 1.41 -4.25
CA TYR A 220 -18.52 1.22 -2.81
C TYR A 220 -19.65 1.90 -2.02
N GLY A 221 -20.57 2.63 -2.67
CA GLY A 221 -21.71 3.26 -2.00
C GLY A 221 -21.38 4.61 -1.33
N VAL A 222 -20.29 5.26 -1.75
CA VAL A 222 -19.97 6.60 -1.26
C VAL A 222 -20.95 7.62 -1.83
N ASN A 223 -21.43 8.53 -0.98
CA ASN A 223 -22.24 9.66 -1.41
C ASN A 223 -21.39 10.65 -2.20
N MET A 224 -21.59 10.68 -3.52
CA MET A 224 -20.78 11.49 -4.42
C MET A 224 -21.00 13.00 -4.27
N ASP A 225 -22.09 13.44 -3.63
CA ASP A 225 -22.34 14.87 -3.37
C ASP A 225 -21.34 15.47 -2.37
N ASN A 226 -20.71 14.61 -1.57
CA ASN A 226 -19.70 14.99 -0.61
C ASN A 226 -18.27 14.87 -1.15
N ILE A 227 -18.09 14.57 -2.45
CA ILE A 227 -16.78 14.33 -3.05
C ILE A 227 -16.49 15.35 -4.15
N GLU A 228 -15.36 16.04 -4.04
CA GLU A 228 -14.85 16.95 -5.05
C GLU A 228 -13.52 16.44 -5.61
N PHE A 229 -13.49 16.09 -6.91
CA PHE A 229 -12.29 15.61 -7.58
C PHE A 229 -11.51 16.76 -8.20
N ASN A 230 -10.22 16.84 -7.91
CA ASN A 230 -9.33 17.90 -8.32
C ASN A 230 -8.14 17.31 -9.10
N LEU A 231 -8.14 17.49 -10.43
CA LEU A 231 -6.99 17.13 -11.27
C LEU A 231 -5.91 18.22 -11.13
N GLN A 232 -4.95 18.00 -10.25
CA GLN A 232 -3.87 18.97 -10.00
C GLN A 232 -2.58 18.28 -9.52
N ASP A 233 -1.47 19.00 -9.62
CA ASP A 233 -0.21 18.64 -8.97
C ASP A 233 -0.23 19.19 -7.54
N SER A 234 -0.19 18.30 -6.54
CA SER A 234 -0.24 18.69 -5.13
C SER A 234 0.99 19.46 -4.65
N SER A 235 2.08 19.47 -5.42
CA SER A 235 3.25 20.34 -5.21
C SER A 235 2.93 21.83 -5.47
N TYR A 236 1.82 22.10 -6.16
CA TYR A 236 1.31 23.43 -6.47
C TYR A 236 -0.21 23.49 -6.22
N ASN A 237 -0.64 22.97 -5.07
CA ASN A 237 -2.07 22.86 -4.77
C ASN A 237 -2.73 24.25 -4.63
N SER A 238 -4.03 24.31 -4.94
CA SER A 238 -4.86 25.52 -4.91
C SER A 238 -5.82 25.57 -3.72
N PHE A 239 -5.68 24.65 -2.77
CA PHE A 239 -6.58 24.58 -1.63
C PHE A 239 -6.27 25.66 -0.60
N LEU A 240 -7.32 26.23 -0.01
CA LEU A 240 -7.18 27.33 0.95
C LEU A 240 -7.43 26.91 2.40
N ARG A 241 -8.38 25.99 2.62
CA ARG A 241 -8.82 25.60 3.96
C ARG A 241 -9.36 24.18 3.98
N SER A 242 -8.99 23.45 5.02
CA SER A 242 -9.62 22.19 5.43
C SER A 242 -9.59 22.11 6.96
N ASP A 243 -10.27 21.13 7.55
CA ASP A 243 -10.07 20.81 8.95
C ASP A 243 -8.85 19.89 9.08
N LYS A 244 -8.74 18.90 8.19
CA LYS A 244 -7.61 17.94 8.15
C LYS A 244 -7.06 17.72 6.75
N ILE A 245 -5.81 17.28 6.69
CA ILE A 245 -5.13 16.90 5.45
C ILE A 245 -4.64 15.45 5.58
N LEU A 246 -4.89 14.66 4.56
CA LEU A 246 -4.29 13.35 4.35
C LEU A 246 -3.29 13.45 3.20
N LEU A 247 -2.04 13.08 3.47
CA LEU A 247 -0.97 13.03 2.49
C LEU A 247 -0.38 11.61 2.46
N ASP A 248 -1.01 10.72 1.68
CA ASP A 248 -0.46 9.40 1.36
C ASP A 248 0.49 9.51 0.17
N ALA A 249 1.69 10.03 0.42
CA ALA A 249 2.53 10.63 -0.60
C ALA A 249 3.03 9.62 -1.65
N PRO A 250 3.21 10.05 -2.91
CA PRO A 250 3.82 9.20 -3.93
C PRO A 250 5.22 8.78 -3.50
N CYS A 251 5.50 7.48 -3.51
CA CYS A 251 6.74 6.93 -2.97
C CYS A 251 7.30 5.79 -3.83
N SER A 252 8.44 5.25 -3.40
CA SER A 252 9.09 4.09 -4.01
C SER A 252 8.28 2.79 -3.95
N SER A 253 7.27 2.75 -3.08
CA SER A 253 6.48 1.55 -2.75
C SER A 253 7.31 0.41 -2.19
N SER A 254 8.52 0.69 -1.69
CA SER A 254 9.46 -0.33 -1.19
C SER A 254 8.91 -1.19 -0.04
N GLY A 255 7.89 -0.73 0.68
CA GLY A 255 7.19 -1.51 1.70
C GLY A 255 6.22 -2.55 1.16
N MET A 256 5.86 -2.50 -0.13
CA MET A 256 4.88 -3.41 -0.75
C MET A 256 5.51 -4.63 -1.41
N ILE A 257 6.83 -4.85 -1.29
CA ILE A 257 7.58 -5.88 -2.04
C ILE A 257 6.97 -7.29 -1.91
N SER A 258 6.44 -7.67 -0.74
CA SER A 258 5.83 -8.99 -0.56
C SER A 258 4.60 -9.20 -1.47
N ASN A 259 3.78 -8.16 -1.64
CA ASN A 259 2.57 -8.18 -2.45
C ASN A 259 2.85 -7.86 -3.93
N GLU A 260 3.77 -6.93 -4.21
CA GLU A 260 4.15 -6.47 -5.54
C GLU A 260 5.66 -6.66 -5.77
N PRO A 261 6.12 -7.90 -6.05
CA PRO A 261 7.53 -8.23 -6.09
C PRO A 261 8.29 -7.55 -7.25
N VAL A 262 7.56 -7.08 -8.27
CA VAL A 262 8.13 -6.32 -9.39
C VAL A 262 8.84 -5.05 -8.93
N ILE A 263 8.45 -4.50 -7.77
CA ILE A 263 9.10 -3.33 -7.17
C ILE A 263 10.62 -3.56 -7.03
N LEU A 264 11.05 -4.78 -6.65
CA LEU A 264 12.47 -5.16 -6.57
C LEU A 264 13.22 -5.00 -7.89
N LEU A 265 12.56 -5.28 -9.02
CA LEU A 265 13.19 -5.18 -10.34
C LEU A 265 13.25 -3.73 -10.84
N THR A 266 12.33 -2.89 -10.36
CA THR A 266 12.25 -1.47 -10.76
C THR A 266 13.11 -0.55 -9.89
N LEU A 267 13.34 -0.89 -8.62
CA LEU A 267 14.24 -0.18 -7.71
C LEU A 267 15.69 -0.65 -7.93
N LYS A 268 16.29 -0.21 -9.03
CA LYS A 268 17.65 -0.60 -9.43
C LYS A 268 18.75 -0.04 -8.53
N ASN A 269 18.51 1.14 -7.96
CA ASN A 269 19.41 1.89 -7.10
C ASN A 269 18.59 2.85 -6.21
N SER A 270 19.28 3.66 -5.40
CA SER A 270 18.66 4.64 -4.50
C SER A 270 18.12 5.91 -5.18
N GLU A 271 18.38 6.16 -6.47
CA GLU A 271 17.99 7.42 -7.14
C GLU A 271 16.48 7.63 -7.12
N LYS A 272 15.70 6.56 -7.28
CA LYS A 272 14.23 6.64 -7.24
C LYS A 272 13.71 7.02 -5.85
N ILE A 273 14.42 6.61 -4.78
CA ILE A 273 14.09 6.99 -3.40
C ILE A 273 14.28 8.50 -3.24
N TYR A 274 15.44 9.04 -3.63
CA TYR A 274 15.73 10.47 -3.54
C TYR A 274 14.82 11.32 -4.43
N LYS A 275 14.46 10.81 -5.62
CA LYS A 275 13.51 11.49 -6.51
C LYS A 275 12.14 11.63 -5.85
N TYR A 276 11.60 10.56 -5.26
CA TYR A 276 10.32 10.65 -4.55
C TYR A 276 10.41 11.48 -3.28
N SER A 277 11.50 11.34 -2.51
CA SER A 277 11.78 12.19 -1.35
C SER A 277 11.70 13.68 -1.69
N LYS A 278 12.28 14.11 -2.83
CA LYS A 278 12.14 15.51 -3.29
C LYS A 278 10.68 15.89 -3.59
N ILE A 279 9.96 15.06 -4.34
CA ILE A 279 8.54 15.31 -4.67
C ILE A 279 7.68 15.37 -3.40
N GLN A 280 7.94 14.48 -2.44
CA GLN A 280 7.24 14.44 -1.15
C GLN A 280 7.45 15.74 -0.37
N ASN A 281 8.68 16.27 -0.33
CA ASN A 281 8.97 17.57 0.25
C ASN A 281 8.25 18.71 -0.47
N ASP A 282 8.23 18.70 -1.80
CA ASP A 282 7.52 19.73 -2.58
C ASP A 282 6.01 19.74 -2.25
N ILE A 283 5.38 18.57 -2.13
CA ILE A 283 3.98 18.43 -1.71
C ILE A 283 3.79 18.87 -0.26
N LEU A 284 4.68 18.46 0.65
CA LEU A 284 4.60 18.80 2.07
C LEU A 284 4.68 20.33 2.27
N MET A 285 5.66 21.00 1.65
CA MET A 285 5.77 22.47 1.66
C MET A 285 4.54 23.16 1.06
N SER A 286 3.94 22.58 0.01
CA SER A 286 2.70 23.11 -0.55
C SER A 286 1.51 22.91 0.39
N SER A 287 1.48 21.83 1.17
CA SER A 287 0.40 21.52 2.11
C SER A 287 0.37 22.47 3.31
N GLU A 288 1.51 23.00 3.75
CA GLU A 288 1.61 23.99 4.84
C GLU A 288 0.90 25.31 4.52
N LYS A 289 0.66 25.60 3.24
CA LYS A 289 -0.07 26.81 2.79
C LYS A 289 -1.59 26.69 2.98
N ILE A 290 -2.09 25.48 3.22
CA ILE A 290 -3.50 25.22 3.46
C ILE A 290 -3.79 25.50 4.93
N ASN A 291 -4.78 26.35 5.23
CA ASN A 291 -5.20 26.57 6.60
C ASN A 291 -5.98 25.34 7.11
N ALA A 292 -5.27 24.45 7.80
CA ALA A 292 -5.80 23.24 8.42
C ALA A 292 -5.34 23.11 9.89
N ASP A 293 -5.97 22.19 10.62
CA ASP A 293 -5.64 21.91 12.03
C ASP A 293 -4.57 20.82 12.14
N GLU A 294 -4.66 19.79 11.31
CA GLU A 294 -3.71 18.68 11.30
C GLU A 294 -3.47 18.08 9.91
N LEU A 295 -2.31 17.46 9.75
CA LEU A 295 -1.93 16.69 8.58
C LEU A 295 -1.45 15.30 9.01
N VAL A 296 -1.96 14.25 8.37
CA VAL A 296 -1.39 12.91 8.47
C VAL A 296 -0.59 12.63 7.22
N TYR A 297 0.70 12.37 7.40
CA TYR A 297 1.60 11.95 6.35
C TYR A 297 1.81 10.44 6.41
N SER A 298 1.79 9.79 5.25
CA SER A 298 2.18 8.40 5.14
C SER A 298 2.88 8.06 3.82
N VAL A 299 3.73 7.04 3.87
CA VAL A 299 4.28 6.38 2.68
C VAL A 299 4.34 4.87 2.88
N CYS A 300 4.12 4.09 1.82
CA CYS A 300 4.40 2.66 1.79
C CYS A 300 5.88 2.36 1.50
N SER A 301 6.79 3.00 2.24
CA SER A 301 8.24 2.89 2.09
C SER A 301 8.94 2.42 3.37
N ILE A 302 9.97 1.59 3.20
CA ILE A 302 10.85 1.14 4.29
C ILE A 302 12.12 2.01 4.45
N PHE A 303 12.30 3.01 3.58
CA PHE A 303 13.46 3.90 3.62
C PHE A 303 13.19 5.15 4.47
N PRO A 304 14.15 5.61 5.29
CA PRO A 304 14.02 6.83 6.09
C PRO A 304 13.94 8.11 5.26
N GLU A 305 14.55 8.13 4.06
CA GLU A 305 14.53 9.30 3.18
C GLU A 305 13.14 9.69 2.69
N GLU A 306 12.19 8.76 2.75
CA GLU A 306 10.79 8.99 2.41
C GLU A 306 9.91 9.10 3.66
N GLY A 307 10.49 9.03 4.86
CA GLY A 307 9.79 9.04 6.14
C GLY A 307 10.45 10.02 7.11
N GLU A 308 11.23 9.50 8.06
CA GLU A 308 11.82 10.26 9.16
C GLU A 308 12.58 11.52 8.74
N ASP A 309 13.31 11.45 7.62
CA ASP A 309 14.21 12.52 7.20
C ASP A 309 13.48 13.84 6.92
N HIS A 310 12.22 13.75 6.46
CA HIS A 310 11.37 14.92 6.18
C HIS A 310 10.98 15.68 7.45
N PHE A 311 10.85 14.98 8.57
CA PHE A 311 10.21 15.55 9.77
C PHE A 311 11.21 15.95 10.85
N ASN A 312 12.50 15.73 10.67
CA ASN A 312 13.54 16.15 11.62
C ASN A 312 13.48 17.66 11.94
N VAL A 313 13.09 18.49 10.95
CA VAL A 313 12.91 19.94 11.10
C VAL A 313 11.50 20.34 11.54
N LEU A 314 10.53 19.42 11.44
CA LEU A 314 9.14 19.59 11.87
C LEU A 314 8.87 18.88 13.21
N TYR A 315 9.92 18.56 13.97
CA TYR A 315 9.81 17.78 15.20
C TYR A 315 8.80 18.37 16.18
N ASP A 316 8.84 19.68 16.41
CA ASP A 316 8.00 20.36 17.42
C ASP A 316 6.50 20.21 17.15
N ILE A 317 6.12 20.11 15.87
CA ILE A 317 4.74 19.95 15.44
C ILE A 317 4.35 18.50 15.17
N ALA A 318 5.31 17.59 15.06
CA ALA A 318 5.05 16.17 14.87
C ALA A 318 4.48 15.53 16.14
N GLU A 319 3.56 14.58 15.97
CA GLU A 319 2.88 13.87 17.04
C GLU A 319 2.75 12.40 16.66
N LYS A 320 2.93 11.51 17.64
CA LYS A 320 2.74 10.08 17.44
C LYS A 320 1.28 9.82 17.04
N PRO A 321 1.01 9.25 15.86
CA PRO A 321 -0.35 9.17 15.35
C PRO A 321 -1.22 8.13 16.09
N LEU A 322 -0.65 6.98 16.45
CA LEU A 322 -1.33 5.88 17.12
C LEU A 322 -0.39 5.11 18.05
N ASN A 323 -0.94 4.37 19.00
CA ASN A 323 -0.20 3.49 19.91
C ASN A 323 -0.12 2.04 19.40
N ILE A 324 0.20 1.88 18.12
CA ILE A 324 0.38 0.59 17.44
C ILE A 324 1.62 0.66 16.54
N GLY A 325 2.10 -0.50 16.09
CA GLY A 325 3.32 -0.57 15.31
C GLY A 325 4.57 -0.29 16.14
N TYR A 326 5.71 -0.18 15.46
CA TYR A 326 6.96 0.25 16.09
C TYR A 326 7.14 1.77 15.97
N SER A 327 7.92 2.34 16.86
CA SER A 327 8.45 3.70 16.67
C SER A 327 9.24 3.80 15.37
N GLY A 328 9.36 5.01 14.82
CA GLY A 328 10.21 5.29 13.68
C GLY A 328 11.67 4.92 13.96
N TYR A 329 12.49 4.87 12.92
CA TYR A 329 13.92 4.63 13.06
C TYR A 329 14.60 5.67 13.97
N PRO A 330 15.75 5.34 14.56
CA PRO A 330 16.51 6.26 15.39
C PRO A 330 16.72 7.62 14.69
N SER A 331 16.03 8.63 15.19
CA SER A 331 15.96 9.99 14.65
C SER A 331 15.30 10.90 15.69
N LYS A 332 15.24 12.21 15.43
CA LYS A 332 14.54 13.13 16.35
C LYS A 332 13.05 12.79 16.47
N ILE A 333 12.43 12.30 15.41
CA ILE A 333 10.97 12.05 15.36
C ILE A 333 10.59 10.58 15.63
N SER A 334 11.54 9.74 16.07
CA SER A 334 11.33 8.30 16.27
C SER A 334 10.10 8.00 17.15
N ASP A 335 9.96 8.72 18.26
CA ASP A 335 8.84 8.60 19.19
C ASP A 335 7.56 9.31 18.72
N ARG A 336 7.66 10.18 17.72
CA ARG A 336 6.57 10.95 17.10
C ARG A 336 6.08 10.34 15.78
N SER A 337 6.53 9.15 15.43
CA SER A 337 6.11 8.43 14.22
C SER A 337 5.95 6.96 14.50
N ILE A 338 5.28 6.28 13.58
CA ILE A 338 5.15 4.82 13.62
C ILE A 338 5.58 4.19 12.30
N ARG A 339 6.15 2.98 12.41
CA ARG A 339 6.47 2.12 11.29
C ARG A 339 5.80 0.76 11.41
N PHE A 340 5.36 0.28 10.26
CA PHE A 340 4.90 -1.07 10.06
C PHE A 340 5.89 -1.84 9.19
N PHE A 341 5.94 -3.15 9.40
CA PHE A 341 6.88 -4.05 8.72
C PHE A 341 6.22 -5.41 8.50
N PRO A 342 6.42 -6.04 7.33
CA PRO A 342 5.82 -7.34 7.03
C PRO A 342 6.20 -8.45 8.01
N ASN A 343 7.47 -8.51 8.43
CA ASN A 343 7.98 -9.54 9.34
C ASN A 343 7.46 -9.46 10.77
N VAL A 344 6.98 -8.28 11.19
CA VAL A 344 6.55 -8.04 12.58
C VAL A 344 5.03 -7.95 12.66
N HIS A 345 4.42 -7.19 11.76
CA HIS A 345 3.04 -6.75 11.89
C HIS A 345 2.08 -7.51 10.96
N SER A 346 2.58 -8.41 10.11
CA SER A 346 1.80 -9.05 9.04
C SER A 346 1.14 -8.02 8.10
N THR A 347 1.79 -6.90 7.81
CA THR A 347 1.27 -5.82 6.96
C THR A 347 2.24 -5.49 5.82
N GLU A 348 1.94 -4.47 5.03
CA GLU A 348 2.95 -3.81 4.20
C GLU A 348 3.88 -2.95 5.06
N GLY A 349 5.07 -2.65 4.52
CA GLY A 349 5.98 -1.68 5.11
C GLY A 349 5.42 -0.26 4.95
N PHE A 350 5.31 0.47 6.05
CA PHE A 350 4.71 1.81 6.07
C PHE A 350 5.41 2.71 7.08
N PHE A 351 5.41 4.01 6.79
CA PHE A 351 5.72 5.07 7.74
C PHE A 351 4.51 5.98 7.88
N ILE A 352 4.19 6.41 9.10
CA ILE A 352 3.08 7.33 9.38
C ILE A 352 3.53 8.32 10.46
N THR A 353 3.22 9.60 10.26
CA THR A 353 3.35 10.65 11.28
C THR A 353 2.17 11.61 11.19
N LYS A 354 1.85 12.27 12.29
CA LYS A 354 0.85 13.33 12.34
C LYS A 354 1.52 14.66 12.64
N LEU A 355 1.11 15.74 11.98
CA LEU A 355 1.53 17.10 12.26
C LEU A 355 0.35 17.90 12.80
N ASN A 356 0.58 18.60 13.91
CA ASN A 356 -0.37 19.56 14.47
C ASN A 356 -0.06 20.96 13.90
N LEU A 357 -0.78 21.34 12.86
CA LEU A 357 -0.55 22.57 12.11
C LEU A 357 -0.97 23.82 12.90
N ASN A 358 -1.78 23.67 13.94
CA ASN A 358 -2.10 24.78 14.84
C ASN A 358 -0.90 25.28 15.64
N LYS A 359 0.19 24.52 15.72
CA LYS A 359 1.45 24.97 16.34
C LYS A 359 2.31 25.84 15.41
N LEU A 360 1.94 26.00 14.14
CA LEU A 360 2.61 26.89 13.17
C LEU A 360 1.97 28.29 13.12
N LYS A 361 0.79 28.46 13.70
CA LYS A 361 0.02 29.71 13.78
C LYS A 361 0.34 30.41 15.09
#